data_AF-A0A5J5BKG0-F1
#
_entry.id   AF-A0A5J5BKG0-F1
#
_cell.length_a   1.000
_cell.length_b   1.000
_cell.length_c   1.000
_cell.angle_alpha   90.00
_cell.angle_beta   90.00
_cell.angle_gamma   90.00
#
_symmetry.space_group_name_H-M   'P 1'
#
loop_
_entity.id
_entity.type
_entity.pdbx_description
1 polymer ?
#
loop_
_entity_poly.entity_id
_entity_poly.type
_entity_poly.pdbx_seq_one_letter_code
_entity_poly.pdbx_strand_id
1 'polypeptide(L)'
;MSFVSTVTELDPEKQQRADQRQLADCWRDIHGKDAWVGMLDPVDPLLRAELIRYGEMTQVCYDALESQPFSKNFGACKFTSSDLFESLKMENPGYEVTLFLKSKISRSRKILGKPAKWMGYVGVSNDEKSKHLGRRDIAIAWRGTSTFSEWMTDFKNVLVSISPDQDPKVKVELGFLHLYTDKDETCEDSKYSVREQILNEVKRLIQMYRDEELSISITGHSLGSALAMLSAHDIVERGLNMTDVGRVLPVCVFSFSGPRVGNVRFKEKLEELGVKVLRVVNVNDIVPTLPGVLFNEKLPTKIMKLFKRLPWSYTHVGVEFTVVLYTYKIIKLVFVKYHYRARSKQMQQLANCWRRINCEDDWKKMLDPSDPRLCRELIRYGEMAKSCYDAFESSHFSDKFGNCKFTPSNLFESLKMGNLGYTVSAFLCAASNESSWRRFSKNSEKWIGYVAVSNDETSKHLGYRDITIAWRGTKSMSE
;
A
#
# COMPACT_ATOMS: atom_id res chain seq x y z
N MET A 1 -16.56 -22.22 -6.83
CA MET A 1 -17.68 -21.71 -6.00
C MET A 1 -17.09 -20.66 -5.08
N SER A 2 -17.46 -19.40 -5.29
CA SER A 2 -17.02 -18.27 -4.47
C SER A 2 -17.92 -18.21 -3.23
N PHE A 3 -17.38 -18.56 -2.07
CA PHE A 3 -18.09 -18.43 -0.80
C PHE A 3 -17.76 -17.07 -0.17
N VAL A 4 -18.82 -16.34 0.17
CA VAL A 4 -18.79 -15.02 0.80
C VAL A 4 -18.81 -15.25 2.31
N SER A 5 -17.71 -14.98 3.02
CA SER A 5 -17.71 -15.05 4.49
C SER A 5 -18.38 -13.78 5.05
N THR A 6 -19.57 -13.98 5.59
CA THR A 6 -20.28 -12.98 6.39
C THR A 6 -19.72 -13.03 7.80
N VAL A 7 -19.31 -11.88 8.35
CA VAL A 7 -18.86 -11.76 9.75
C VAL A 7 -19.99 -12.25 10.65
N THR A 8 -19.87 -13.48 11.13
CA THR A 8 -20.71 -14.08 12.15
C THR A 8 -19.87 -14.24 13.41
N GLU A 9 -20.47 -13.99 14.56
CA GLU A 9 -19.82 -14.16 15.86
C GLU A 9 -19.21 -15.56 15.98
N LEU A 10 -17.97 -15.62 16.47
CA LEU A 10 -17.20 -16.85 16.61
C LEU A 10 -17.86 -17.77 17.65
N ASP A 11 -17.87 -19.06 17.34
CA ASP A 11 -18.31 -20.15 18.21
C ASP A 11 -17.51 -20.15 19.54
N PRO A 12 -18.18 -20.07 20.71
CA PRO A 12 -17.53 -20.00 22.03
C PRO A 12 -16.55 -21.14 22.32
N GLU A 13 -16.79 -22.35 21.80
CA GLU A 13 -15.91 -23.51 22.02
C GLU A 13 -14.58 -23.41 21.24
N LYS A 14 -14.60 -22.79 20.06
CA LYS A 14 -13.38 -22.49 19.29
C LYS A 14 -12.58 -21.36 19.94
N GLN A 15 -13.26 -20.41 20.58
CA GLN A 15 -12.63 -19.33 21.33
C GLN A 15 -11.84 -19.88 22.54
N GLN A 16 -12.42 -20.82 23.30
CA GLN A 16 -11.77 -21.46 24.45
C GLN A 16 -10.53 -22.30 24.10
N ARG A 17 -10.53 -22.99 22.93
CA ARG A 17 -9.33 -23.71 22.46
C ARG A 17 -8.22 -22.80 21.94
N ALA A 18 -8.57 -21.66 21.36
CA ALA A 18 -7.59 -20.66 20.89
C ALA A 18 -6.87 -19.98 22.07
N ASP A 19 -7.55 -19.79 23.21
CA ASP A 19 -7.00 -19.15 24.42
C ASP A 19 -5.87 -19.95 25.11
N GLN A 20 -5.64 -21.22 24.75
CA GLN A 20 -4.58 -22.04 25.35
C GLN A 20 -3.30 -22.15 24.51
N ARG A 21 -3.32 -21.83 23.21
CA ARG A 21 -2.15 -21.94 22.33
C ARG A 21 -1.28 -20.70 22.45
N GLN A 22 0.00 -20.89 22.79
CA GLN A 22 0.96 -19.80 22.77
C GLN A 22 1.54 -19.61 21.36
N LEU A 23 1.81 -18.36 21.00
CA LEU A 23 2.43 -18.02 19.71
C LEU A 23 3.78 -18.72 19.54
N ALA A 24 4.56 -18.82 20.61
CA ALA A 24 5.86 -19.50 20.62
C ALA A 24 5.80 -20.97 20.17
N ASP A 25 4.69 -21.67 20.42
CA ASP A 25 4.56 -23.10 20.10
C ASP A 25 4.14 -23.32 18.64
N CYS A 26 3.54 -22.32 18.00
CA CYS A 26 2.91 -22.48 16.69
C CYS A 26 3.27 -21.40 15.66
N TRP A 27 4.30 -20.60 15.93
CA TRP A 27 4.70 -19.51 15.05
C TRP A 27 5.04 -19.96 13.63
N ARG A 28 5.52 -21.21 13.45
CA ARG A 28 5.81 -21.76 12.11
C ARG A 28 4.54 -21.92 11.28
N ASP A 29 3.41 -22.23 11.90
CA ASP A 29 2.11 -22.30 11.23
C ASP A 29 1.66 -20.89 10.81
N ILE A 30 1.87 -19.90 11.69
CA ILE A 30 1.61 -18.48 11.40
C ILE A 30 2.51 -17.96 10.27
N HIS A 31 3.71 -18.50 10.14
CA HIS A 31 4.65 -18.25 9.03
C HIS A 31 4.42 -19.16 7.81
N GLY A 32 3.29 -19.85 7.74
CA GLY A 32 2.83 -20.51 6.53
C GLY A 32 3.52 -21.83 6.22
N LYS A 33 4.05 -22.54 7.23
CA LYS A 33 4.58 -23.91 7.10
C LYS A 33 3.68 -24.77 6.23
N ASP A 34 2.39 -24.82 6.57
CA ASP A 34 1.34 -25.56 5.85
C ASP A 34 0.42 -24.63 5.04
N ALA A 35 0.97 -23.54 4.49
CA ALA A 35 0.26 -22.59 3.62
C ALA A 35 -1.05 -22.04 4.21
N TRP A 36 -1.11 -21.89 5.54
CA TRP A 36 -2.27 -21.37 6.29
C TRP A 36 -3.58 -22.16 6.06
N VAL A 37 -3.48 -23.44 5.70
CA VAL A 37 -4.66 -24.32 5.52
C VAL A 37 -5.47 -24.35 6.82
N GLY A 38 -6.76 -24.00 6.71
CA GLY A 38 -7.68 -23.96 7.86
C GLY A 38 -7.52 -22.76 8.81
N MET A 39 -6.66 -21.78 8.49
CA MET A 39 -6.40 -20.62 9.35
C MET A 39 -7.00 -19.30 8.83
N LEU A 40 -7.61 -19.30 7.64
CA LEU A 40 -8.08 -18.07 6.96
C LEU A 40 -9.60 -17.87 7.03
N ASP A 41 -10.37 -18.95 7.22
CA ASP A 41 -11.84 -18.89 7.26
C ASP A 41 -12.43 -19.97 8.20
N PRO A 42 -12.81 -19.62 9.44
CA PRO A 42 -12.59 -18.32 10.08
C PRO A 42 -11.10 -18.07 10.34
N VAL A 43 -10.71 -16.80 10.46
CA VAL A 43 -9.31 -16.42 10.69
C VAL A 43 -8.87 -16.88 12.08
N ASP A 44 -7.74 -17.59 12.13
CA ASP A 44 -7.10 -17.97 13.38
C ASP A 44 -6.76 -16.70 14.22
N PRO A 45 -7.12 -16.65 15.51
CA PRO A 45 -6.90 -15.45 16.33
C PRO A 45 -5.43 -15.01 16.46
N LEU A 46 -4.49 -15.96 16.52
CA LEU A 46 -3.06 -15.65 16.58
C LEU A 46 -2.57 -15.13 15.23
N LEU A 47 -3.04 -15.74 14.12
CA LEU A 47 -2.71 -15.25 12.78
C LEU A 47 -3.25 -13.83 12.57
N ARG A 48 -4.47 -13.56 13.03
CA ARG A 48 -5.06 -12.22 12.99
C ARG A 48 -4.22 -11.20 13.77
N ALA A 49 -3.77 -11.55 14.98
CA ALA A 49 -2.94 -10.67 15.80
C ALA A 49 -1.59 -10.37 15.12
N GLU A 50 -0.97 -11.37 14.50
CA GLU A 50 0.31 -11.22 13.80
C GLU A 50 0.16 -10.44 12.48
N LEU A 51 -0.93 -10.64 11.74
CA LEU A 51 -1.27 -9.80 10.59
C LEU A 51 -1.43 -8.32 10.98
N ILE A 52 -2.06 -8.05 12.12
CA ILE A 52 -2.17 -6.69 12.65
C ILE A 52 -0.77 -6.14 12.97
N ARG A 53 0.07 -6.89 13.70
CA ARG A 53 1.43 -6.47 14.07
C ARG A 53 2.31 -6.16 12.85
N TYR A 54 2.34 -7.02 11.84
CA TYR A 54 3.10 -6.76 10.62
C TYR A 54 2.50 -5.62 9.78
N GLY A 55 1.18 -5.39 9.90
CA GLY A 55 0.52 -4.20 9.37
C GLY A 55 0.97 -2.91 10.09
N GLU A 56 1.08 -2.92 11.42
CA GLU A 56 1.58 -1.79 12.22
C GLU A 56 3.02 -1.44 11.87
N MET A 57 3.88 -2.45 11.70
CA MET A 57 5.26 -2.25 11.25
C MET A 57 5.34 -1.57 9.88
N THR A 58 4.44 -1.95 8.97
CA THR A 58 4.32 -1.24 7.69
C THR A 58 3.81 0.19 7.88
N GLN A 59 2.90 0.41 8.83
CA GLN A 59 2.32 1.71 9.08
C GLN A 59 3.32 2.71 9.67
N VAL A 60 4.26 2.24 10.49
CA VAL A 60 5.40 3.04 10.98
C VAL A 60 6.12 3.74 9.82
N CYS A 61 6.26 3.06 8.68
CA CYS A 61 6.89 3.63 7.49
C CYS A 61 6.14 4.85 6.93
N TYR A 62 4.82 4.92 7.11
CA TYR A 62 4.03 6.07 6.69
C TYR A 62 4.01 7.16 7.74
N ASP A 63 3.83 6.79 9.01
CA ASP A 63 3.69 7.75 10.11
C ASP A 63 5.00 8.51 10.37
N ALA A 64 6.15 7.88 10.13
CA ALA A 64 7.46 8.50 10.27
C ALA A 64 7.93 9.24 9.02
N LEU A 65 7.19 9.20 7.91
CA LEU A 65 7.62 9.87 6.68
C LEU A 65 7.39 11.38 6.74
N GLU A 66 8.37 12.15 6.27
CA GLU A 66 8.18 13.54 5.90
C GLU A 66 7.57 13.63 4.49
N SER A 67 6.25 13.83 4.44
CA SER A 67 5.48 13.89 3.20
C SER A 67 5.21 15.31 2.71
N GLN A 68 5.67 16.35 3.42
CA GLN A 68 5.43 17.74 3.01
C GLN A 68 6.29 18.11 1.80
N PRO A 69 5.71 18.43 0.62
CA PRO A 69 6.47 18.65 -0.62
C PRO A 69 7.51 19.78 -0.55
N PHE A 70 7.27 20.76 0.32
CA PHE A 70 8.14 21.92 0.51
C PHE A 70 9.15 21.75 1.66
N SER A 71 9.09 20.64 2.39
CA SER A 71 10.07 20.34 3.43
C SER A 71 11.44 20.05 2.81
N LYS A 72 12.51 20.60 3.40
CA LYS A 72 13.89 20.28 3.02
C LYS A 72 14.19 18.78 3.16
N ASN A 73 13.46 18.10 4.06
CA ASN A 73 13.59 16.68 4.36
C ASN A 73 12.52 15.84 3.65
N PHE A 74 11.86 16.37 2.61
CA PHE A 74 10.82 15.64 1.88
C PHE A 74 11.29 14.26 1.43
N GLY A 75 10.57 13.22 1.87
CA GLY A 75 10.87 11.83 1.57
C GLY A 75 11.87 11.16 2.50
N ALA A 76 12.35 11.85 3.55
CA ALA A 76 13.16 11.27 4.63
C ALA A 76 12.29 10.80 5.81
N CYS A 77 12.90 10.04 6.72
CA CYS A 77 12.31 9.74 8.02
C CYS A 77 12.39 11.00 8.92
N LYS A 78 11.32 11.29 9.66
CA LYS A 78 11.27 12.38 10.65
C LYS A 78 12.07 12.09 11.92
N PHE A 79 12.37 10.81 12.16
CA PHE A 79 12.97 10.32 13.41
C PHE A 79 14.27 9.57 13.14
N THR A 80 15.09 9.40 14.17
CA THR A 80 16.28 8.54 14.18
C THR A 80 15.87 7.07 14.30
N SER A 81 16.79 6.14 14.04
CA SER A 81 16.52 4.71 14.20
C SER A 81 16.29 4.32 15.67
N SER A 82 17.02 4.95 16.60
CA SER A 82 16.89 4.69 18.04
C SER A 82 15.51 5.10 18.58
N ASP A 83 14.97 6.22 18.09
CA ASP A 83 13.79 6.85 18.71
C ASP A 83 12.54 6.63 17.86
N LEU A 84 12.61 5.85 16.77
CA LEU A 84 11.52 5.71 15.79
C LEU A 84 10.21 5.29 16.45
N PHE A 85 10.23 4.20 17.22
CA PHE A 85 9.03 3.66 17.84
C PHE A 85 8.55 4.51 19.02
N GLU A 86 9.48 5.06 19.81
CA GLU A 86 9.17 5.95 20.94
C GLU A 86 8.52 7.25 20.45
N SER A 87 9.07 7.86 19.40
CA SER A 87 8.55 9.09 18.79
C SER A 87 7.14 8.91 18.23
N LEU A 88 6.83 7.69 17.76
CA LEU A 88 5.48 7.31 17.32
C LEU A 88 4.56 6.86 18.46
N LYS A 89 5.05 6.87 19.71
CA LYS A 89 4.33 6.44 20.91
C LYS A 89 3.78 5.02 20.78
N MET A 90 4.55 4.14 20.14
CA MET A 90 4.21 2.73 20.06
C MET A 90 4.47 2.07 21.42
N GLU A 91 3.42 1.54 22.03
CA GLU A 91 3.55 0.77 23.26
C GLU A 91 4.19 -0.59 22.95
N ASN A 92 5.28 -0.91 23.63
CA ASN A 92 5.97 -2.20 23.57
C ASN A 92 6.18 -2.72 22.14
N PRO A 93 6.93 -1.99 21.28
CA PRO A 93 7.20 -2.45 19.93
C PRO A 93 7.88 -3.83 19.95
N GLY A 94 8.74 -4.07 20.94
CA GLY A 94 9.47 -5.33 21.12
C GLY A 94 10.56 -5.55 20.05
N TYR A 95 10.90 -4.50 19.30
CA TYR A 95 11.88 -4.53 18.22
C TYR A 95 12.82 -3.34 18.34
N GLU A 96 14.07 -3.57 17.94
CA GLU A 96 15.10 -2.55 17.79
C GLU A 96 15.36 -2.34 16.32
N VAL A 97 15.37 -1.07 15.86
CA VAL A 97 15.68 -0.77 14.47
C VAL A 97 17.19 -0.74 14.28
N THR A 98 17.67 -1.57 13.37
CA THR A 98 19.11 -1.74 13.12
C THR A 98 19.57 -1.05 11.83
N LEU A 99 18.66 -0.84 10.87
CA LEU A 99 18.98 -0.18 9.62
C LEU A 99 17.79 0.59 9.04
N PHE A 100 18.04 1.79 8.53
CA PHE A 100 17.12 2.49 7.63
C PHE A 100 17.46 2.22 6.18
N LEU A 101 16.43 1.89 5.40
CA LEU A 101 16.55 1.63 3.97
C LEU A 101 16.43 2.94 3.21
N LYS A 102 17.43 3.26 2.38
CA LYS A 102 17.45 4.49 1.57
C LYS A 102 17.65 4.16 0.10
N SER A 103 16.74 4.63 -0.76
CA SER A 103 16.82 4.48 -2.22
C SER A 103 17.09 5.80 -2.91
N LYS A 104 17.87 5.76 -3.99
CA LYS A 104 17.83 6.82 -5.00
C LYS A 104 16.51 6.74 -5.75
N ILE A 105 15.88 7.88 -6.04
CA ILE A 105 14.76 7.94 -6.99
C ILE A 105 15.24 8.69 -8.23
N SER A 106 15.62 7.95 -9.27
CA SER A 106 16.36 8.45 -10.44
C SER A 106 15.52 9.21 -11.49
N ARG A 107 14.27 9.60 -11.19
CA ARG A 107 13.37 10.15 -12.23
C ARG A 107 13.57 11.62 -12.60
N SER A 108 14.47 12.37 -11.97
CA SER A 108 14.96 13.64 -12.55
C SER A 108 16.34 13.46 -13.15
N ARG A 109 16.42 12.99 -14.40
CA ARG A 109 17.66 12.93 -15.23
C ARG A 109 18.34 14.30 -15.46
N LYS A 110 18.03 15.35 -14.69
CA LYS A 110 18.57 16.70 -14.88
C LYS A 110 18.86 17.49 -13.59
N ILE A 111 18.73 16.91 -12.39
CA ILE A 111 19.05 17.64 -11.14
C ILE A 111 20.00 16.79 -10.30
N LEU A 112 21.27 17.15 -10.36
CA LEU A 112 22.34 16.65 -9.50
C LEU A 112 22.05 17.10 -8.04
N GLY A 113 22.18 16.20 -7.06
CA GLY A 113 22.18 16.58 -5.63
C GLY A 113 20.86 16.44 -4.83
N LYS A 114 19.85 15.69 -5.29
CA LYS A 114 18.69 15.36 -4.42
C LYS A 114 19.02 14.19 -3.47
N PRO A 115 18.68 14.27 -2.17
CA PRO A 115 19.01 13.24 -1.17
C PRO A 115 18.24 11.93 -1.44
N ALA A 116 18.82 10.81 -0.97
CA ALA A 116 18.18 9.51 -1.01
C ALA A 116 16.87 9.52 -0.22
N LYS A 117 15.84 8.84 -0.73
CA LYS A 117 14.54 8.76 -0.05
C LYS A 117 14.51 7.54 0.87
N TRP A 118 13.94 7.74 2.05
CA TRP A 118 13.69 6.67 3.00
C TRP A 118 12.60 5.73 2.47
N MET A 119 12.88 4.43 2.51
CA MET A 119 12.04 3.37 1.92
C MET A 119 11.52 2.36 2.94
N GLY A 120 11.97 2.43 4.20
CA GLY A 120 11.62 1.46 5.21
C GLY A 120 12.77 1.20 6.18
N TYR A 121 12.67 0.11 6.92
CA TYR A 121 13.66 -0.22 7.93
C TYR A 121 13.80 -1.74 8.13
N VAL A 122 14.93 -2.14 8.70
CA VAL A 122 15.16 -3.47 9.27
C VAL A 122 15.15 -3.34 10.78
N GLY A 123 14.39 -4.19 11.45
CA GLY A 123 14.42 -4.32 12.90
C GLY A 123 14.54 -5.77 13.33
N VAL A 124 15.01 -5.99 14.56
CA VAL A 124 15.14 -7.30 15.16
C VAL A 124 14.40 -7.34 16.48
N SER A 125 13.71 -8.44 16.79
CA SER A 125 13.02 -8.57 18.07
C SER A 125 14.00 -8.56 19.24
N ASN A 126 13.65 -7.88 20.33
CA ASN A 126 14.40 -7.92 21.58
C ASN A 126 14.17 -9.25 22.34
N ASP A 127 14.88 -9.49 23.44
CA ASP A 127 14.85 -10.79 24.13
C ASP A 127 13.47 -11.16 24.69
N GLU A 128 12.77 -10.18 25.27
CA GLU A 128 11.42 -10.37 25.80
C GLU A 128 10.45 -10.75 24.68
N LYS A 129 10.49 -10.00 23.57
CA LYS A 129 9.64 -10.27 22.41
C LYS A 129 10.00 -11.61 21.77
N SER A 130 11.27 -11.96 21.69
CA SER A 130 11.73 -13.22 21.09
C SER A 130 11.25 -14.43 21.88
N LYS A 131 11.22 -14.34 23.22
CA LYS A 131 10.60 -15.37 24.09
C LYS A 131 9.12 -15.52 23.80
N HIS A 132 8.38 -14.42 23.68
CA HIS A 132 6.95 -14.47 23.35
C HIS A 132 6.67 -15.03 21.94
N LEU A 133 7.54 -14.71 20.98
CA LEU A 133 7.46 -15.18 19.59
C LEU A 133 7.94 -16.63 19.41
N GLY A 134 8.68 -17.18 20.38
CA GLY A 134 9.35 -18.48 20.28
C GLY A 134 10.56 -18.49 19.34
N ARG A 135 11.05 -17.31 18.93
CA ARG A 135 12.16 -17.12 17.98
C ARG A 135 12.65 -15.66 17.98
N ARG A 136 13.86 -15.44 17.49
CA ARG A 136 14.37 -14.13 17.10
C ARG A 136 13.87 -13.79 15.70
N ASP A 137 13.00 -12.78 15.58
CA ASP A 137 12.43 -12.37 14.30
C ASP A 137 13.18 -11.16 13.74
N ILE A 138 13.74 -11.30 12.53
CA ILE A 138 14.28 -10.21 11.74
C ILE A 138 13.15 -9.68 10.87
N ALA A 139 12.63 -8.51 11.21
CA ALA A 139 11.53 -7.86 10.49
C ALA A 139 12.05 -6.80 9.51
N ILE A 140 11.68 -6.93 8.24
CA ILE A 140 11.97 -5.96 7.18
C ILE A 140 10.66 -5.29 6.78
N ALA A 141 10.50 -4.01 7.12
CA ALA A 141 9.30 -3.25 6.84
C ALA A 141 9.54 -2.28 5.68
N TRP A 142 8.72 -2.41 4.64
CA TRP A 142 8.79 -1.61 3.43
C TRP A 142 7.68 -0.57 3.36
N ARG A 143 8.07 0.67 3.09
CA ARG A 143 7.18 1.77 2.77
C ARG A 143 6.59 1.61 1.37
N GLY A 144 5.29 1.85 1.23
CA GLY A 144 4.69 2.11 -0.09
C GLY A 144 4.81 3.58 -0.51
N THR A 145 3.94 4.04 -1.41
CA THR A 145 3.90 5.42 -1.90
C THR A 145 2.93 6.29 -1.11
N SER A 146 3.29 7.55 -0.87
CA SER A 146 2.39 8.56 -0.26
C SER A 146 1.43 9.16 -1.28
N THR A 147 1.89 9.39 -2.52
CA THR A 147 1.06 9.73 -3.69
C THR A 147 1.04 8.54 -4.65
N PHE A 148 0.18 7.56 -4.34
CA PHE A 148 -0.01 6.34 -5.13
C PHE A 148 -0.31 6.63 -6.62
N SER A 149 -1.03 7.71 -6.92
CA SER A 149 -1.47 8.06 -8.28
C SER A 149 -0.33 8.44 -9.24
N GLU A 150 0.70 9.14 -8.78
CA GLU A 150 1.81 9.60 -9.65
C GLU A 150 2.71 8.41 -10.06
N TRP A 151 2.93 7.47 -9.14
CA TRP A 151 3.70 6.26 -9.41
C TRP A 151 2.96 5.26 -10.28
N MET A 152 1.63 5.15 -10.11
CA MET A 152 0.80 4.26 -10.92
C MET A 152 0.80 4.62 -12.40
N THR A 153 0.78 5.91 -12.72
CA THR A 153 0.93 6.40 -14.10
C THR A 153 2.32 6.16 -14.68
N ASP A 154 3.30 5.90 -13.82
CA ASP A 154 4.72 5.77 -14.14
C ASP A 154 5.23 4.33 -14.20
N PHE A 155 4.43 3.35 -13.78
CA PHE A 155 4.74 1.93 -14.00
C PHE A 155 4.74 1.66 -15.50
N LYS A 156 5.88 1.20 -16.00
CA LYS A 156 6.08 1.04 -17.44
C LYS A 156 5.36 -0.21 -17.97
N ASN A 157 4.82 -1.06 -17.09
CA ASN A 157 4.29 -2.39 -17.42
C ASN A 157 5.31 -3.21 -18.23
N VAL A 158 6.61 -2.98 -17.97
CA VAL A 158 7.72 -3.68 -18.63
C VAL A 158 8.26 -4.72 -17.67
N LEU A 159 8.31 -5.97 -18.14
CA LEU A 159 8.94 -7.08 -17.43
C LEU A 159 10.41 -7.20 -17.83
N VAL A 160 11.31 -7.14 -16.86
CA VAL A 160 12.76 -7.31 -17.02
C VAL A 160 13.29 -8.43 -16.15
N SER A 161 14.38 -9.08 -16.59
CA SER A 161 14.98 -10.16 -15.80
C SER A 161 15.68 -9.61 -14.56
N ILE A 162 15.51 -10.29 -13.42
CA ILE A 162 16.20 -9.94 -12.16
C ILE A 162 17.71 -10.21 -12.27
N SER A 163 18.06 -11.36 -12.88
CA SER A 163 19.42 -11.86 -13.06
C SER A 163 19.51 -12.54 -14.43
N PRO A 164 19.76 -11.78 -15.52
CA PRO A 164 19.83 -12.32 -16.89
C PRO A 164 20.80 -13.49 -17.06
N ASP A 165 21.89 -13.50 -16.30
CA ASP A 165 22.97 -14.49 -16.41
C ASP A 165 22.64 -15.83 -15.72
N GLN A 166 21.67 -15.86 -14.81
CA GLN A 166 21.29 -17.06 -14.03
C GLN A 166 20.02 -17.69 -14.59
N ASP A 167 18.91 -16.95 -14.56
CA ASP A 167 17.64 -17.37 -15.15
C ASP A 167 16.97 -16.18 -15.85
N PRO A 168 17.19 -16.01 -17.17
CA PRO A 168 16.64 -14.87 -17.93
C PRO A 168 15.11 -14.89 -18.01
N LYS A 169 14.46 -16.00 -17.61
CA LYS A 169 13.00 -16.14 -17.63
C LYS A 169 12.34 -15.59 -16.37
N VAL A 170 13.08 -15.44 -15.26
CA VAL A 170 12.56 -14.82 -14.02
C VAL A 170 12.48 -13.31 -14.23
N LYS A 171 11.27 -12.80 -14.48
CA LYS A 171 11.06 -11.38 -14.80
C LYS A 171 10.12 -10.69 -13.82
N VAL A 172 10.43 -9.43 -13.53
CA VAL A 172 9.68 -8.54 -12.62
C VAL A 172 9.45 -7.17 -13.25
N GLU A 173 8.52 -6.39 -12.70
CA GLU A 173 8.27 -5.03 -13.16
C GLU A 173 9.52 -4.15 -13.01
N LEU A 174 9.83 -3.43 -14.08
CA LEU A 174 11.03 -2.61 -14.23
C LEU A 174 11.17 -1.53 -13.15
N GLY A 175 10.09 -0.81 -12.83
CA GLY A 175 10.06 0.21 -11.79
C GLY A 175 10.35 -0.35 -10.41
N PHE A 176 9.77 -1.50 -10.05
CA PHE A 176 10.09 -2.18 -8.79
C PHE A 176 11.57 -2.58 -8.72
N LEU A 177 12.10 -3.17 -9.80
CA LEU A 177 13.51 -3.59 -9.83
C LEU A 177 14.45 -2.39 -9.73
N HIS A 178 14.21 -1.31 -10.50
CA HIS A 178 15.03 -0.09 -10.44
C HIS A 178 15.05 0.53 -9.04
N LEU A 179 13.90 0.65 -8.37
CA LEU A 179 13.86 1.14 -6.99
C LEU A 179 14.67 0.27 -6.03
N TYR A 180 14.76 -1.02 -6.32
CA TYR A 180 15.46 -1.97 -5.47
C TYR A 180 16.97 -2.00 -5.71
N THR A 181 17.40 -1.75 -6.96
CA THR A 181 18.79 -1.96 -7.41
C THR A 181 19.56 -0.70 -7.77
N ASP A 182 18.89 0.43 -8.04
CA ASP A 182 19.56 1.69 -8.41
C ASP A 182 20.46 2.18 -7.27
N LYS A 183 21.66 2.64 -7.62
CA LYS A 183 22.64 3.26 -6.71
C LYS A 183 23.36 4.42 -7.37
N ASP A 184 24.07 5.20 -6.57
CA ASP A 184 24.90 6.31 -7.02
C ASP A 184 26.15 6.41 -6.17
N GLU A 185 27.27 5.98 -6.77
CA GLU A 185 28.57 5.97 -6.13
C GLU A 185 29.07 7.37 -5.75
N THR A 186 28.50 8.42 -6.34
CA THR A 186 28.86 9.82 -6.05
C THR A 186 28.09 10.42 -4.88
N CYS A 187 27.06 9.73 -4.36
CA CYS A 187 26.23 10.19 -3.26
C CYS A 187 26.39 9.28 -2.04
N GLU A 188 26.90 9.82 -0.93
CA GLU A 188 27.17 9.03 0.30
C GLU A 188 25.94 8.25 0.79
N ASP A 189 24.76 8.89 0.77
CA ASP A 189 23.49 8.29 1.20
C ASP A 189 22.91 7.23 0.24
N SER A 190 23.43 7.11 -0.99
CA SER A 190 22.95 6.13 -1.99
C SER A 190 24.08 5.39 -2.70
N LYS A 191 25.26 5.35 -2.06
CA LYS A 191 26.43 4.60 -2.52
C LYS A 191 26.13 3.12 -2.73
N TYR A 192 25.26 2.57 -1.88
CA TYR A 192 24.76 1.21 -1.98
C TYR A 192 23.28 1.22 -2.33
N SER A 193 22.87 0.30 -3.22
CA SER A 193 21.47 0.03 -3.52
C SER A 193 20.74 -0.51 -2.28
N VAL A 194 19.42 -0.41 -2.25
CA VAL A 194 18.63 -0.97 -1.13
C VAL A 194 18.78 -2.49 -1.05
N ARG A 195 18.92 -3.16 -2.20
CA ARG A 195 19.31 -4.58 -2.28
C ARG A 195 20.58 -4.85 -1.49
N GLU A 196 21.68 -4.15 -1.76
CA GLU A 196 22.95 -4.35 -1.06
C GLU A 196 22.83 -4.05 0.44
N GLN A 197 22.10 -2.98 0.82
CA GLN A 197 21.84 -2.61 2.21
C GLN A 197 21.15 -3.75 2.98
N ILE A 198 20.07 -4.32 2.42
CA ILE A 198 19.32 -5.42 3.06
C ILE A 198 20.15 -6.69 3.16
N LEU A 199 20.81 -7.09 2.07
CA LEU A 199 21.57 -8.34 2.04
C LEU A 199 22.70 -8.32 3.07
N ASN A 200 23.39 -7.18 3.20
CA ASN A 200 24.44 -7.02 4.20
C ASN A 200 23.89 -7.05 5.62
N GLU A 201 22.78 -6.38 5.88
CA GLU A 201 22.21 -6.31 7.23
C GLU A 201 21.60 -7.63 7.69
N VAL A 202 20.87 -8.33 6.81
CA VAL A 202 20.35 -9.66 7.09
C VAL A 202 21.49 -10.63 7.40
N LYS A 203 22.56 -10.60 6.60
CA LYS A 203 23.76 -11.41 6.86
C LYS A 203 24.38 -11.10 8.23
N ARG A 204 24.48 -9.82 8.58
CA ARG A 204 25.02 -9.37 9.89
C ARG A 204 24.17 -9.89 11.05
N LEU A 205 22.85 -9.77 10.96
CA LEU A 205 21.92 -10.20 12.02
C LEU A 205 21.91 -11.71 12.18
N ILE A 206 21.94 -12.47 11.09
CA ILE A 206 22.02 -13.94 11.16
C ILE A 206 23.32 -14.39 11.82
N GLN A 207 24.45 -13.73 11.51
CA GLN A 207 25.71 -14.02 12.19
C GLN A 207 25.66 -13.67 13.69
N MET A 208 25.05 -12.54 14.03
CA MET A 208 24.95 -12.04 15.40
C MET A 208 24.11 -12.96 16.30
N TYR A 209 23.04 -13.54 15.77
CA TYR A 209 22.10 -14.39 16.51
C TYR A 209 22.15 -15.87 16.09
N ARG A 210 23.29 -16.32 15.57
CA ARG A 210 23.47 -17.65 14.96
C ARG A 210 23.13 -18.85 15.86
N ASP A 211 23.17 -18.65 17.19
CA ASP A 211 22.91 -19.70 18.18
C ASP A 211 21.42 -19.73 18.62
N GLU A 212 20.59 -18.83 18.10
CA GLU A 212 19.16 -18.74 18.38
C GLU A 212 18.29 -19.35 17.25
N GLU A 213 17.02 -19.62 17.56
CA GLU A 213 16.03 -19.91 16.53
C GLU A 213 15.63 -18.61 15.82
N LEU A 214 15.84 -18.53 14.50
CA LEU A 214 15.67 -17.31 13.72
C LEU A 214 14.54 -17.42 12.68
N SER A 215 13.87 -16.30 12.41
CA SER A 215 12.98 -16.12 11.25
C SER A 215 13.21 -14.80 10.55
N ILE A 216 12.89 -14.72 9.26
CA ILE A 216 12.88 -13.46 8.51
C ILE A 216 11.44 -13.17 8.09
N SER A 217 10.91 -12.06 8.61
CA SER A 217 9.56 -11.58 8.29
C SER A 217 9.64 -10.30 7.48
N ILE A 218 8.98 -10.26 6.34
CA ILE A 218 9.04 -9.12 5.43
C ILE A 218 7.63 -8.60 5.23
N THR A 219 7.41 -7.30 5.43
CA THR A 219 6.09 -6.70 5.38
C THR A 219 6.11 -5.44 4.54
N GLY A 220 4.99 -5.12 3.91
CA GLY A 220 4.85 -3.89 3.16
C GLY A 220 3.48 -3.72 2.54
N HIS A 221 3.11 -2.47 2.29
CA HIS A 221 1.83 -2.09 1.72
C HIS A 221 1.99 -1.46 0.34
N SER A 222 1.07 -1.74 -0.59
CA SER A 222 1.08 -1.16 -1.93
C SER A 222 2.44 -1.42 -2.63
N LEU A 223 3.17 -0.39 -3.08
CA LEU A 223 4.54 -0.51 -3.60
C LEU A 223 5.46 -1.31 -2.66
N GLY A 224 5.33 -1.13 -1.35
CA GLY A 224 6.15 -1.82 -0.36
C GLY A 224 5.97 -3.33 -0.38
N SER A 225 4.78 -3.83 -0.74
CA SER A 225 4.56 -5.28 -0.95
C SER A 225 5.38 -5.84 -2.10
N ALA A 226 5.56 -5.07 -3.18
CA ALA A 226 6.35 -5.51 -4.33
C ALA A 226 7.83 -5.62 -3.95
N LEU A 227 8.34 -4.60 -3.24
CA LEU A 227 9.71 -4.59 -2.71
C LEU A 227 9.92 -5.70 -1.68
N ALA A 228 8.92 -6.00 -0.84
CA ALA A 228 8.95 -7.12 0.09
C ALA A 228 9.19 -8.46 -0.62
N MET A 229 8.42 -8.76 -1.68
CA MET A 229 8.61 -10.00 -2.46
C MET A 229 9.96 -10.06 -3.18
N LEU A 230 10.42 -8.94 -3.76
CA LEU A 230 11.76 -8.87 -4.38
C LEU A 230 12.87 -9.13 -3.37
N SER A 231 12.77 -8.54 -2.18
CA SER A 231 13.77 -8.75 -1.13
C SER A 231 13.76 -10.18 -0.59
N ALA A 232 12.58 -10.80 -0.46
CA ALA A 232 12.45 -12.19 -0.06
C ALA A 232 13.12 -13.13 -1.07
N HIS A 233 12.86 -12.91 -2.36
CA HIS A 233 13.51 -13.65 -3.46
C HIS A 233 15.03 -13.58 -3.33
N ASP A 234 15.60 -12.37 -3.22
CA ASP A 234 17.06 -12.20 -3.24
C ASP A 234 17.75 -12.73 -1.99
N ILE A 235 17.11 -12.64 -0.81
CA ILE A 235 17.64 -13.21 0.43
C ILE A 235 17.80 -14.73 0.28
N VAL A 236 16.78 -15.42 -0.23
CA VAL A 236 16.78 -16.89 -0.33
C VAL A 236 17.58 -17.38 -1.53
N GLU A 237 17.46 -16.73 -2.69
CA GLU A 237 18.22 -17.12 -3.91
C GLU A 237 19.73 -17.04 -3.69
N ARG A 238 20.19 -16.10 -2.86
CA ARG A 238 21.60 -15.95 -2.48
C ARG A 238 22.01 -16.82 -1.29
N GLY A 239 21.11 -17.64 -0.78
CA GLY A 239 21.36 -18.54 0.35
C GLY A 239 21.63 -17.84 1.67
N LEU A 240 21.21 -16.57 1.83
CA LEU A 240 21.45 -15.82 3.06
C LEU A 240 20.54 -16.27 4.19
N ASN A 241 19.45 -16.99 3.91
CA ASN A 241 18.59 -17.59 4.95
C ASN A 241 19.16 -18.90 5.50
N MET A 242 20.47 -19.13 5.44
CA MET A 242 21.12 -20.32 5.99
C MET A 242 22.16 -19.90 7.03
N THR A 243 22.21 -20.64 8.14
CA THR A 243 23.26 -20.50 9.16
C THR A 243 24.50 -21.31 8.78
N ASP A 244 25.65 -20.99 9.39
CA ASP A 244 26.91 -21.74 9.24
C ASP A 244 26.75 -23.24 9.57
N VAL A 245 25.78 -23.58 10.43
CA VAL A 245 25.47 -24.96 10.86
C VAL A 245 24.42 -25.66 9.97
N GLY A 246 24.08 -25.06 8.82
CA GLY A 246 23.18 -25.66 7.82
C GLY A 246 21.69 -25.57 8.14
N ARG A 247 21.28 -24.80 9.17
CA ARG A 247 19.85 -24.54 9.44
C ARG A 247 19.31 -23.52 8.45
N VAL A 248 18.19 -23.85 7.82
CA VAL A 248 17.45 -22.97 6.90
C VAL A 248 16.41 -22.18 7.68
N LEU A 249 16.50 -20.85 7.62
CA LEU A 249 15.58 -19.92 8.26
C LEU A 249 14.31 -19.78 7.41
N PRO A 250 13.11 -19.83 8.02
CA PRO A 250 11.87 -19.48 7.36
C PRO A 250 11.87 -18.01 6.92
N VAL A 251 11.49 -17.76 5.67
CA VAL A 251 11.27 -16.42 5.11
C VAL A 251 9.80 -16.26 4.75
N CYS A 252 9.11 -15.34 5.42
CA CYS A 252 7.68 -15.11 5.25
C CYS A 252 7.39 -13.64 4.88
N VAL A 253 6.57 -13.44 3.85
CA VAL A 253 6.12 -12.14 3.37
C VAL A 253 4.65 -11.93 3.74
N PHE A 254 4.36 -10.86 4.47
CA PHE A 254 3.02 -10.37 4.75
C PHE A 254 2.76 -9.12 3.88
N SER A 255 2.06 -9.31 2.78
CA SER A 255 1.76 -8.24 1.82
C SER A 255 0.38 -7.67 2.09
N PHE A 256 0.27 -6.33 2.14
CA PHE A 256 -0.99 -5.64 2.28
C PHE A 256 -1.30 -4.86 1.00
N SER A 257 -2.34 -5.27 0.27
CA SER A 257 -2.80 -4.55 -0.92
C SER A 257 -1.69 -4.34 -1.96
N GLY A 258 -0.86 -5.37 -2.13
CA GLY A 258 0.26 -5.36 -3.05
C GLY A 258 -0.15 -5.61 -4.50
N PRO A 259 0.51 -4.96 -5.48
CA PRO A 259 0.33 -5.27 -6.90
C PRO A 259 0.96 -6.62 -7.26
N ARG A 260 0.73 -7.10 -8.48
CA ARG A 260 1.51 -8.19 -9.08
C ARG A 260 2.94 -7.71 -9.30
N VAL A 261 3.91 -8.57 -9.02
CA VAL A 261 5.34 -8.18 -9.02
C VAL A 261 6.06 -8.64 -10.28
N GLY A 262 5.76 -9.84 -10.75
CA GLY A 262 6.48 -10.45 -11.87
C GLY A 262 5.66 -11.47 -12.64
N ASN A 263 6.34 -12.18 -13.54
CA ASN A 263 5.74 -13.17 -14.41
C ASN A 263 5.53 -14.52 -13.69
N VAL A 264 4.97 -15.50 -14.41
CA VAL A 264 4.73 -16.86 -13.89
C VAL A 264 6.03 -17.51 -13.41
N ARG A 265 7.15 -17.33 -14.13
CA ARG A 265 8.42 -17.91 -13.72
C ARG A 265 8.94 -17.32 -12.41
N PHE A 266 8.74 -16.03 -12.17
CA PHE A 266 9.06 -15.41 -10.87
C PHE A 266 8.23 -15.99 -9.73
N LYS A 267 6.94 -16.26 -9.96
CA LYS A 267 6.08 -16.97 -9.00
C LYS A 267 6.66 -18.36 -8.69
N GLU A 268 6.88 -19.17 -9.72
CA GLU A 268 7.38 -20.55 -9.58
C GLU A 268 8.72 -20.56 -8.84
N LYS A 269 9.61 -19.62 -9.16
CA LYS A 269 10.91 -19.48 -8.51
C LYS A 269 10.80 -19.17 -7.01
N LEU A 270 9.89 -18.28 -6.60
CA LEU A 270 9.64 -18.01 -5.18
C LEU A 270 9.07 -19.23 -4.44
N GLU A 271 8.19 -20.00 -5.09
CA GLU A 271 7.64 -21.24 -4.54
C GLU A 271 8.72 -22.33 -4.42
N GLU A 272 9.59 -22.48 -5.42
CA GLU A 272 10.77 -23.37 -5.41
C GLU A 272 11.73 -23.04 -4.27
N LEU A 273 11.93 -21.75 -3.98
CA LEU A 273 12.77 -21.27 -2.89
C LEU A 273 12.12 -21.46 -1.50
N GLY A 274 10.87 -21.90 -1.44
CA GLY A 274 10.16 -22.12 -0.18
C GLY A 274 9.75 -20.82 0.54
N VAL A 275 9.79 -19.67 -0.13
CA VAL A 275 9.33 -18.39 0.42
C VAL A 275 7.82 -18.45 0.63
N LYS A 276 7.37 -18.15 1.84
CA LYS A 276 5.95 -18.09 2.17
C LYS A 276 5.44 -16.67 1.94
N VAL A 277 4.31 -16.53 1.26
CA VAL A 277 3.73 -15.23 0.93
C VAL A 277 2.23 -15.26 1.25
N LEU A 278 1.79 -14.41 2.18
CA LEU A 278 0.39 -14.18 2.51
C LEU A 278 0.00 -12.77 2.04
N ARG A 279 -0.94 -12.70 1.08
CA ARG A 279 -1.44 -11.45 0.52
C ARG A 279 -2.78 -11.09 1.14
N VAL A 280 -2.81 -10.05 1.96
CA VAL A 280 -4.03 -9.45 2.50
C VAL A 280 -4.59 -8.47 1.48
N VAL A 281 -5.77 -8.79 0.93
CA VAL A 281 -6.40 -8.04 -0.16
C VAL A 281 -7.76 -7.54 0.29
N ASN A 282 -8.02 -6.23 0.14
CA ASN A 282 -9.36 -5.69 0.32
C ASN A 282 -10.18 -5.86 -0.96
N VAL A 283 -11.40 -6.39 -0.88
CA VAL A 283 -12.30 -6.61 -2.04
C VAL A 283 -12.54 -5.33 -2.84
N ASN A 284 -12.51 -4.17 -2.17
CA ASN A 284 -12.74 -2.87 -2.80
C ASN A 284 -11.49 -2.20 -3.38
N ASP A 285 -10.32 -2.82 -3.23
CA ASP A 285 -9.06 -2.24 -3.69
C ASP A 285 -8.68 -2.68 -5.10
N ILE A 286 -8.28 -1.72 -5.92
CA ILE A 286 -7.83 -1.93 -7.29
C ILE A 286 -6.33 -2.23 -7.37
N VAL A 287 -5.52 -1.88 -6.35
CA VAL A 287 -4.05 -2.05 -6.40
C VAL A 287 -3.64 -3.50 -6.73
N PRO A 288 -4.25 -4.53 -6.10
CA PRO A 288 -3.89 -5.91 -6.40
C PRO A 288 -4.24 -6.32 -7.84
N THR A 289 -5.11 -5.59 -8.54
CA THR A 289 -5.44 -5.90 -9.92
C THR A 289 -4.39 -5.43 -10.94
N LEU A 290 -3.33 -4.75 -10.49
CA LEU A 290 -2.29 -4.15 -11.33
C LEU A 290 -0.92 -4.78 -11.08
N PRO A 291 0.02 -4.69 -12.03
CA PRO A 291 -0.13 -4.29 -13.44
C PRO A 291 -0.92 -5.31 -14.29
N GLY A 292 -1.58 -4.80 -15.34
CA GLY A 292 -2.31 -5.58 -16.35
C GLY A 292 -3.84 -5.44 -16.32
N VAL A 293 -4.46 -5.51 -17.51
CA VAL A 293 -5.92 -5.53 -17.71
C VAL A 293 -6.47 -6.91 -17.31
N LEU A 294 -7.64 -6.91 -16.69
CA LEU A 294 -8.38 -8.07 -16.18
C LEU A 294 -8.52 -9.18 -17.24
N PHE A 295 -7.66 -10.20 -17.22
CA PHE A 295 -8.06 -11.52 -17.75
C PHE A 295 -8.69 -12.28 -16.59
N ASN A 296 -9.99 -12.04 -16.46
CA ASN A 296 -10.94 -12.64 -15.54
C ASN A 296 -10.58 -14.11 -15.23
N GLU A 297 -10.55 -14.48 -13.95
CA GLU A 297 -10.47 -15.88 -13.48
C GLU A 297 -11.70 -16.73 -13.90
N LYS A 298 -12.60 -16.14 -14.70
CA LYS A 298 -13.74 -16.78 -15.38
C LYS A 298 -13.43 -17.26 -16.79
N LEU A 299 -12.19 -17.13 -17.28
CA LEU A 299 -11.83 -17.70 -18.59
C LEU A 299 -11.75 -19.22 -18.51
N PRO A 300 -12.24 -19.96 -19.53
CA PRO A 300 -12.08 -21.41 -19.60
C PRO A 300 -10.62 -21.83 -19.35
N THR A 301 -10.40 -22.88 -18.57
CA THR A 301 -9.08 -23.32 -18.08
C THR A 301 -8.04 -23.50 -19.22
N LYS A 302 -8.51 -23.84 -20.43
CA LYS A 302 -7.68 -23.97 -21.64
C LYS A 302 -7.10 -22.63 -22.12
N ILE A 303 -7.88 -21.54 -22.04
CA ILE A 303 -7.47 -20.19 -22.43
C ILE A 303 -6.53 -19.60 -21.38
N MET A 304 -6.81 -19.77 -20.09
CA MET A 304 -5.88 -19.40 -19.01
C MET A 304 -4.51 -20.07 -19.14
N LYS A 305 -4.46 -21.37 -19.49
CA LYS A 305 -3.20 -22.09 -19.73
C LYS A 305 -2.41 -21.53 -20.91
N LEU A 306 -3.09 -21.02 -21.93
CA LEU A 306 -2.46 -20.40 -23.10
C LEU A 306 -1.91 -19.00 -22.78
N PHE A 307 -2.65 -18.18 -22.06
CA PHE A 307 -2.21 -16.84 -21.66
C PHE A 307 -1.13 -16.83 -20.58
N LYS A 308 -1.16 -17.76 -19.61
CA LYS A 308 -0.08 -17.95 -18.62
C LYS A 308 1.26 -18.36 -19.26
N ARG A 309 1.25 -18.88 -20.48
CA ARG A 309 2.46 -19.21 -21.25
C ARG A 309 3.06 -18.00 -21.96
N LEU A 310 2.38 -16.85 -21.99
CA LEU A 310 2.93 -15.65 -22.59
C LEU A 310 3.92 -14.99 -21.62
N PRO A 311 5.16 -14.67 -22.06
CA PRO A 311 6.21 -14.15 -21.19
C PRO A 311 5.96 -12.74 -20.63
N TRP A 312 4.84 -12.11 -21.03
CA TRP A 312 4.44 -10.75 -20.69
C TRP A 312 3.36 -10.69 -19.59
N SER A 313 2.82 -11.82 -19.13
CA SER A 313 1.73 -11.83 -18.16
C SER A 313 2.24 -11.73 -16.72
N TYR A 314 1.74 -10.75 -15.96
CA TYR A 314 1.95 -10.66 -14.53
C TYR A 314 1.11 -11.68 -13.77
N THR A 315 1.63 -12.19 -12.65
CA THR A 315 0.94 -13.19 -11.83
C THR A 315 1.13 -12.89 -10.34
N HIS A 316 0.10 -13.20 -9.54
CA HIS A 316 0.19 -13.12 -8.09
C HIS A 316 0.99 -14.28 -7.51
N VAL A 317 1.77 -13.99 -6.48
CA VAL A 317 2.53 -14.97 -5.69
C VAL A 317 1.84 -15.16 -4.34
N GLY A 318 1.83 -16.39 -3.83
CA GLY A 318 1.35 -16.69 -2.48
C GLY A 318 -0.16 -16.92 -2.33
N VAL A 319 -0.55 -17.12 -1.08
CA VAL A 319 -1.93 -17.35 -0.64
C VAL A 319 -2.64 -16.02 -0.48
N GLU A 320 -3.87 -15.93 -0.97
CA GLU A 320 -4.71 -14.75 -0.81
C GLU A 320 -5.60 -14.86 0.43
N PHE A 321 -5.59 -13.81 1.25
CA PHE A 321 -6.52 -13.61 2.34
C PHE A 321 -7.35 -12.36 2.06
N THR A 322 -8.61 -12.57 1.67
CA THR A 322 -9.52 -11.50 1.27
C THR A 322 -10.27 -10.95 2.47
N VAL A 323 -10.28 -9.62 2.61
CA VAL A 323 -11.03 -8.91 3.65
C VAL A 323 -12.03 -7.94 3.03
N VAL A 324 -13.23 -7.83 3.61
CA VAL A 324 -14.23 -6.84 3.19
C VAL A 324 -14.15 -5.64 4.12
N LEU A 325 -13.52 -4.57 3.64
CA LEU A 325 -13.41 -3.31 4.39
C LEU A 325 -14.26 -2.25 3.68
N TYR A 326 -15.29 -1.75 4.37
CA TYR A 326 -16.21 -0.72 3.86
C TYR A 326 -15.60 0.70 3.82
N THR A 327 -14.32 0.84 4.16
CA THR A 327 -13.58 2.11 4.06
C THR A 327 -12.30 1.90 3.27
N TYR A 328 -11.96 2.81 2.35
CA TYR A 328 -10.75 2.82 1.51
C TYR A 328 -9.43 2.99 2.28
N LYS A 329 -9.44 2.73 3.59
CA LYS A 329 -8.26 2.77 4.43
C LYS A 329 -7.90 1.36 4.86
N ILE A 330 -7.20 0.65 3.98
CA ILE A 330 -6.45 -0.58 4.33
C ILE A 330 -5.54 -0.37 5.55
N ILE A 331 -5.14 0.88 5.80
CA ILE A 331 -4.31 1.27 6.94
C ILE A 331 -5.11 1.59 8.22
N LYS A 332 -6.41 1.92 8.14
CA LYS A 332 -7.18 2.32 9.34
C LYS A 332 -7.94 1.17 10.02
N LEU A 333 -7.73 -0.07 9.60
CA LEU A 333 -8.30 -1.24 10.30
C LEU A 333 -7.40 -1.87 11.37
N VAL A 334 -6.20 -1.31 11.57
CA VAL A 334 -5.44 -1.50 12.81
C VAL A 334 -5.90 -0.55 13.94
N PHE A 335 -6.80 0.38 13.67
CA PHE A 335 -7.28 1.39 14.64
C PHE A 335 -8.42 0.93 15.57
N VAL A 336 -8.57 -0.37 15.88
CA VAL A 336 -9.67 -0.83 16.77
C VAL A 336 -9.31 -0.89 18.25
N LYS A 337 -8.04 -0.75 18.67
CA LYS A 337 -7.73 -0.61 20.11
C LYS A 337 -7.35 0.80 20.58
N TYR A 338 -6.92 1.70 19.70
CA TYR A 338 -6.42 3.03 20.10
C TYR A 338 -7.30 4.24 19.73
N HIS A 339 -8.50 4.04 19.17
CA HIS A 339 -9.47 5.12 18.94
C HIS A 339 -10.89 4.88 19.49
N TYR A 340 -11.09 3.82 20.28
CA TYR A 340 -12.41 3.50 20.84
C TYR A 340 -12.72 4.16 22.20
N ARG A 341 -11.80 4.96 22.76
CA ARG A 341 -12.06 5.73 24.01
C ARG A 341 -12.42 7.20 23.82
N ALA A 342 -12.55 7.70 22.59
CA ALA A 342 -12.90 9.11 22.34
C ALA A 342 -14.17 9.30 21.48
N ARG A 343 -14.99 8.26 21.32
CA ARG A 343 -16.09 8.28 20.34
C ARG A 343 -17.45 8.80 20.83
N SER A 344 -17.56 9.35 22.03
CA SER A 344 -18.82 9.97 22.48
C SER A 344 -18.72 11.46 22.83
N LYS A 345 -17.54 12.09 22.78
CA LYS A 345 -17.38 13.53 23.12
C LYS A 345 -16.71 14.41 22.05
N GLN A 346 -16.07 13.86 21.01
CA GLN A 346 -15.39 14.66 19.97
C GLN A 346 -16.18 14.86 18.66
N MET A 347 -17.31 14.16 18.45
CA MET A 347 -18.14 14.35 17.25
C MET A 347 -19.05 15.58 17.31
N GLN A 348 -19.25 16.18 18.50
CA GLN A 348 -19.95 17.46 18.67
C GLN A 348 -19.09 18.70 18.34
N GLN A 349 -17.82 18.54 17.91
CA GLN A 349 -16.87 19.66 17.78
C GLN A 349 -16.63 20.19 16.34
N LEU A 350 -17.09 19.53 15.27
CA LEU A 350 -16.89 20.05 13.89
C LEU A 350 -17.72 21.33 13.63
N ALA A 351 -18.96 21.36 14.09
CA ALA A 351 -19.83 22.54 14.02
C ALA A 351 -19.27 23.77 14.74
N ASN A 352 -18.37 23.59 15.71
CA ASN A 352 -17.79 24.69 16.50
C ASN A 352 -16.48 25.23 15.92
N CYS A 353 -15.89 24.58 14.91
CA CYS A 353 -14.60 25.00 14.33
C CYS A 353 -14.53 24.96 12.80
N TRP A 354 -15.68 24.81 12.11
CA TRP A 354 -15.72 24.71 10.64
C TRP A 354 -15.16 25.93 9.92
N ARG A 355 -15.33 27.14 10.49
CA ARG A 355 -14.81 28.38 9.90
C ARG A 355 -13.28 28.38 9.83
N ARG A 356 -12.62 28.00 10.93
CA ARG A 356 -11.16 27.83 10.99
C ARG A 356 -10.66 26.75 10.02
N ILE A 357 -11.38 25.63 9.90
CA ILE A 357 -11.06 24.58 8.91
C ILE A 357 -11.20 25.10 7.47
N ASN A 358 -12.15 25.99 7.21
CA ASN A 358 -12.34 26.66 5.92
C ASN A 358 -11.55 27.98 5.81
N CYS A 359 -10.38 28.06 6.46
CA CYS A 359 -9.38 29.12 6.27
C CYS A 359 -9.74 30.49 6.87
N GLU A 360 -10.65 30.57 7.85
CA GLU A 360 -10.98 31.83 8.55
C GLU A 360 -9.75 32.53 9.16
N ASP A 361 -8.76 31.76 9.61
CA ASP A 361 -7.52 32.25 10.22
C ASP A 361 -6.25 31.91 9.42
N ASP A 362 -6.35 31.72 8.09
CA ASP A 362 -5.26 31.22 7.23
C ASP A 362 -4.64 29.90 7.74
N TRP A 363 -5.46 29.07 8.40
CA TRP A 363 -5.05 27.84 9.08
C TRP A 363 -3.90 28.03 10.10
N LYS A 364 -3.75 29.24 10.65
CA LYS A 364 -2.75 29.53 11.70
C LYS A 364 -2.92 28.55 12.86
N LYS A 365 -1.83 27.87 13.23
CA LYS A 365 -1.78 26.82 14.27
C LYS A 365 -2.56 25.52 13.97
N MET A 366 -3.06 25.33 12.73
CA MET A 366 -3.68 24.07 12.29
C MET A 366 -2.81 23.29 11.30
N LEU A 367 -1.75 23.90 10.78
CA LEU A 367 -0.80 23.27 9.86
C LEU A 367 0.40 22.63 10.58
N ASP A 368 0.72 23.08 11.80
CA ASP A 368 1.87 22.58 12.58
C ASP A 368 1.59 22.57 14.10
N PRO A 369 1.32 21.41 14.71
CA PRO A 369 1.10 20.11 14.08
C PRO A 369 -0.23 20.08 13.31
N SER A 370 -0.32 19.28 12.24
CA SER A 370 -1.51 19.23 11.38
C SER A 370 -2.76 18.79 12.16
N ASP A 371 -3.80 19.62 12.18
CA ASP A 371 -5.06 19.29 12.85
C ASP A 371 -5.74 18.10 12.15
N PRO A 372 -6.01 16.97 12.85
CA PRO A 372 -6.61 15.78 12.24
C PRO A 372 -7.97 16.03 11.58
N ARG A 373 -8.69 17.10 11.96
CA ARG A 373 -9.96 17.53 11.35
C ARG A 373 -9.71 18.17 9.99
N LEU A 374 -8.73 19.08 9.91
CA LEU A 374 -8.32 19.71 8.66
C LEU A 374 -7.83 18.67 7.65
N CYS A 375 -7.01 17.70 8.08
CA CYS A 375 -6.55 16.61 7.21
C CYS A 375 -7.71 15.77 6.65
N ARG A 376 -8.78 15.54 7.43
CA ARG A 376 -9.97 14.80 6.94
C ARG A 376 -10.72 15.57 5.87
N GLU A 377 -10.88 16.87 6.02
CA GLU A 377 -11.55 17.72 5.03
C GLU A 377 -10.71 17.86 3.75
N LEU A 378 -9.38 18.03 3.87
CA LEU A 378 -8.48 18.04 2.71
C LEU A 378 -8.51 16.74 1.91
N ILE A 379 -8.55 15.59 2.60
CA ILE A 379 -8.69 14.28 1.93
C ILE A 379 -10.04 14.20 1.21
N ARG A 380 -11.14 14.65 1.84
CA ARG A 380 -12.47 14.66 1.22
C ARG A 380 -12.48 15.49 -0.07
N TYR A 381 -11.96 16.71 -0.04
CA TYR A 381 -11.90 17.57 -1.23
C TYR A 381 -10.95 17.02 -2.30
N GLY A 382 -9.84 16.37 -1.89
CA GLY A 382 -8.94 15.67 -2.79
C GLY A 382 -9.61 14.49 -3.51
N GLU A 383 -10.41 13.69 -2.82
CA GLU A 383 -11.20 12.60 -3.40
C GLU A 383 -12.22 13.13 -4.43
N MET A 384 -12.88 14.26 -4.13
CA MET A 384 -13.78 14.93 -5.07
C MET A 384 -13.06 15.43 -6.31
N ALA A 385 -11.90 16.08 -6.17
CA ALA A 385 -11.10 16.53 -7.31
C ALA A 385 -10.61 15.36 -8.18
N LYS A 386 -10.17 14.25 -7.57
CA LYS A 386 -9.76 13.03 -8.29
C LYS A 386 -10.91 12.40 -9.07
N SER A 387 -12.12 12.42 -8.52
CA SER A 387 -13.30 11.85 -9.17
C SER A 387 -13.60 12.49 -10.54
N CYS A 388 -13.22 13.77 -10.74
CA CYS A 388 -13.29 14.45 -12.03
C CYS A 388 -12.41 13.80 -13.10
N TYR A 389 -11.30 13.17 -12.73
CA TYR A 389 -10.44 12.46 -13.67
C TYR A 389 -10.99 11.05 -13.96
N ASP A 390 -11.44 10.35 -12.92
CA ASP A 390 -11.93 8.97 -13.04
C ASP A 390 -13.20 8.89 -13.92
N ALA A 391 -14.07 9.88 -13.78
CA ALA A 391 -15.32 10.00 -14.53
C ALA A 391 -15.16 10.52 -15.96
N PHE A 392 -13.99 11.04 -16.35
CA PHE A 392 -13.77 11.60 -17.70
C PHE A 392 -13.54 10.51 -18.75
N GLU A 393 -14.23 10.60 -19.89
CA GLU A 393 -14.03 9.73 -21.04
C GLU A 393 -12.98 10.30 -22.00
N SER A 394 -11.82 9.67 -22.05
CA SER A 394 -10.70 10.10 -22.89
C SER A 394 -10.51 9.28 -24.16
N SER A 395 -11.33 8.26 -24.42
CA SER A 395 -11.24 7.44 -25.63
C SER A 395 -11.85 8.16 -26.84
N HIS A 396 -11.04 8.43 -27.86
CA HIS A 396 -11.50 9.05 -29.12
C HIS A 396 -12.53 8.21 -29.90
N PHE A 397 -12.66 6.93 -29.57
CA PHE A 397 -13.61 6.01 -30.18
C PHE A 397 -14.95 5.92 -29.43
N SER A 398 -15.09 6.63 -28.30
CA SER A 398 -16.33 6.68 -27.52
C SER A 398 -17.21 7.83 -27.98
N ASP A 399 -18.51 7.58 -28.12
CA ASP A 399 -19.51 8.63 -28.38
C ASP A 399 -19.59 9.66 -27.23
N LYS A 400 -19.07 9.31 -26.04
CA LYS A 400 -18.94 10.21 -24.88
C LYS A 400 -17.57 10.89 -24.80
N PHE A 401 -16.73 10.82 -25.83
CA PHE A 401 -15.39 11.40 -25.82
C PHE A 401 -15.37 12.87 -25.35
N GLY A 402 -14.61 13.14 -24.30
CA GLY A 402 -14.50 14.44 -23.68
C GLY A 402 -15.68 14.85 -22.79
N ASN A 403 -16.53 13.89 -22.43
CA ASN A 403 -17.65 14.08 -21.51
C ASN A 403 -17.51 13.15 -20.28
N CYS A 404 -18.41 13.27 -19.32
CA CYS A 404 -18.52 12.36 -18.19
C CYS A 404 -19.06 10.99 -18.64
N LYS A 405 -18.47 9.91 -18.13
CA LYS A 405 -18.97 8.53 -18.32
C LYS A 405 -20.34 8.33 -17.68
N PHE A 406 -20.61 9.07 -16.61
CA PHE A 406 -21.73 8.91 -15.68
C PHE A 406 -22.71 10.09 -15.77
N THR A 407 -23.89 9.94 -15.20
CA THR A 407 -24.87 11.02 -15.03
C THR A 407 -24.66 11.68 -13.66
N PRO A 408 -25.16 12.91 -13.44
CA PRO A 408 -25.07 13.55 -12.12
C PRO A 408 -25.63 12.67 -11.00
N SER A 409 -26.77 12.01 -11.25
CA SER A 409 -27.45 11.17 -10.27
C SER A 409 -26.66 9.93 -9.84
N ASN A 410 -25.80 9.37 -10.71
CA ASN A 410 -25.10 8.12 -10.43
C ASN A 410 -23.57 8.28 -10.37
N LEU A 411 -23.02 9.49 -10.50
CA LEU A 411 -21.57 9.72 -10.54
C LEU A 411 -20.90 9.20 -9.26
N PHE A 412 -21.37 9.61 -8.09
CA PHE A 412 -20.76 9.16 -6.83
C PHE A 412 -21.02 7.68 -6.53
N GLU A 413 -22.18 7.15 -6.89
CA GLU A 413 -22.46 5.73 -6.73
C GLU A 413 -21.54 4.88 -7.63
N SER A 414 -21.42 5.27 -8.90
CA SER A 414 -20.59 4.58 -9.90
C SER A 414 -19.10 4.64 -9.56
N LEU A 415 -18.67 5.70 -8.87
CA LEU A 415 -17.30 5.86 -8.36
C LEU A 415 -17.09 5.30 -6.94
N LYS A 416 -18.11 4.64 -6.35
CA LYS A 416 -18.08 4.11 -4.97
C LYS A 416 -17.81 5.18 -3.90
N MET A 417 -18.25 6.41 -4.15
CA MET A 417 -18.15 7.58 -3.28
C MET A 417 -19.48 7.93 -2.61
N GLY A 418 -20.49 7.04 -2.66
CA GLY A 418 -21.82 7.30 -2.08
C GLY A 418 -21.82 7.55 -0.56
N ASN A 419 -20.79 7.09 0.14
CA ASN A 419 -20.60 7.31 1.58
C ASN A 419 -20.05 8.70 1.94
N LEU A 420 -19.72 9.55 0.96
CA LEU A 420 -19.30 10.93 1.23
C LEU A 420 -20.46 11.79 1.77
N GLY A 421 -21.70 11.38 1.49
CA GLY A 421 -22.90 12.11 1.90
C GLY A 421 -23.07 13.44 1.17
N TYR A 422 -22.70 13.47 -0.12
CA TYR A 422 -22.93 14.56 -1.05
C TYR A 422 -23.74 14.06 -2.24
N THR A 423 -24.48 14.95 -2.87
CA THR A 423 -25.21 14.71 -4.11
C THR A 423 -24.71 15.67 -5.19
N VAL A 424 -24.44 15.15 -6.39
CA VAL A 424 -24.08 16.02 -7.52
C VAL A 424 -25.32 16.78 -7.98
N SER A 425 -25.27 18.10 -7.88
CA SER A 425 -26.36 19.00 -8.25
C SER A 425 -26.28 19.42 -9.72
N ALA A 426 -25.06 19.66 -10.22
CA ALA A 426 -24.86 20.10 -11.60
C ALA A 426 -23.54 19.61 -12.17
N PHE A 427 -23.49 19.46 -13.48
CA PHE A 427 -22.24 19.30 -14.23
C PHE A 427 -21.75 20.65 -14.73
N LEU A 428 -20.44 20.81 -14.77
CA LEU A 428 -19.77 21.95 -15.35
C LEU A 428 -19.22 21.55 -16.71
N CYS A 429 -19.55 22.34 -17.73
CA CYS A 429 -19.07 22.16 -19.08
C CYS A 429 -18.37 23.45 -19.55
N ALA A 430 -17.33 23.30 -20.37
CA ALA A 430 -16.67 24.40 -21.06
C ALA A 430 -16.84 24.25 -22.57
N ALA A 431 -17.11 25.37 -23.23
CA ALA A 431 -17.14 25.48 -24.69
C ALA A 431 -15.95 26.33 -25.18
N SER A 432 -15.41 26.00 -26.35
CA SER A 432 -14.40 26.81 -27.03
C SER A 432 -14.87 27.19 -28.43
N ASN A 433 -14.65 28.46 -28.80
CA ASN A 433 -14.92 28.97 -30.14
C ASN A 433 -13.76 28.72 -31.13
N GLU A 434 -12.64 28.13 -30.69
CA GLU A 434 -11.54 27.78 -31.57
C GLU A 434 -11.85 26.55 -32.45
N SER A 435 -11.52 26.65 -33.74
CA SER A 435 -11.71 25.60 -34.74
C SER A 435 -10.87 24.34 -34.48
N SER A 436 -9.73 24.46 -33.78
CA SER A 436 -8.87 23.35 -33.36
C SER A 436 -9.59 22.36 -32.43
N TRP A 437 -10.47 22.85 -31.55
CA TRP A 437 -11.26 22.04 -30.62
C TRP A 437 -12.39 21.27 -31.32
N ARG A 438 -12.93 21.81 -32.41
CA ARG A 438 -13.95 21.17 -33.24
C ARG A 438 -13.40 20.01 -34.07
N ARG A 439 -12.10 19.95 -34.27
CA ARG A 439 -11.43 18.91 -35.08
C ARG A 439 -11.44 17.52 -34.41
N PHE A 440 -11.70 17.46 -33.10
CA PHE A 440 -11.64 16.24 -32.28
C PHE A 440 -12.99 15.81 -31.69
N SER A 441 -14.13 16.43 -32.07
CA SER A 441 -15.43 16.18 -31.44
C SER A 441 -16.62 16.70 -32.25
N LYS A 442 -17.75 15.97 -32.26
CA LYS A 442 -19.04 16.43 -32.83
C LYS A 442 -19.77 17.46 -31.95
N ASN A 443 -19.47 17.53 -30.64
CA ASN A 443 -20.08 18.49 -29.70
C ASN A 443 -19.08 19.59 -29.29
N SER A 444 -19.57 20.83 -29.19
CA SER A 444 -18.83 22.05 -28.84
C SER A 444 -18.59 22.25 -27.35
N GLU A 445 -19.22 21.44 -26.49
CA GLU A 445 -19.14 21.52 -25.03
C GLU A 445 -18.48 20.27 -24.45
N LYS A 446 -17.51 20.47 -23.56
CA LYS A 446 -16.75 19.40 -22.89
C LYS A 446 -16.99 19.46 -21.39
N TRP A 447 -17.19 18.30 -20.77
CA TRP A 447 -17.35 18.21 -19.33
C TRP A 447 -16.02 18.46 -18.62
N ILE A 448 -16.03 19.36 -17.64
CA ILE A 448 -14.83 19.78 -16.91
C ILE A 448 -14.94 19.55 -15.41
N GLY A 449 -16.11 19.18 -14.88
CA GLY A 449 -16.28 18.97 -13.45
C GLY A 449 -17.75 19.00 -13.03
N TYR A 450 -17.99 19.21 -11.75
CA TYR A 450 -19.34 19.19 -11.19
C TYR A 450 -19.46 20.05 -9.93
N VAL A 451 -20.70 20.36 -9.58
CA VAL A 451 -21.10 20.97 -8.31
C VAL A 451 -21.79 19.90 -7.47
N ALA A 452 -21.30 19.69 -6.24
CA ALA A 452 -21.88 18.76 -5.29
C ALA A 452 -22.33 19.47 -4.02
N VAL A 453 -23.42 19.00 -3.42
CA VAL A 453 -24.04 19.58 -2.23
C VAL A 453 -24.13 18.51 -1.15
N SER A 454 -23.72 18.85 0.07
CA SER A 454 -23.86 17.95 1.22
C SER A 454 -25.34 17.64 1.52
N ASN A 455 -25.63 16.37 1.82
CA ASN A 455 -26.97 15.95 2.23
C ASN A 455 -27.28 16.38 3.68
N ASP A 456 -28.53 16.24 4.11
CA ASP A 456 -28.97 16.72 5.43
C ASP A 456 -28.24 16.09 6.61
N GLU A 457 -27.87 14.81 6.49
CA GLU A 457 -27.09 14.13 7.51
C GLU A 457 -25.67 14.73 7.60
N THR A 458 -24.97 14.83 6.47
CA THR A 458 -23.65 15.45 6.39
C THR A 458 -23.67 16.90 6.85
N SER A 459 -24.67 17.69 6.44
CA SER A 459 -24.78 19.10 6.85
C SER A 459 -25.01 19.25 8.36
N LYS A 460 -25.79 18.36 8.99
CA LYS A 460 -25.94 18.31 10.45
C LYS A 460 -24.62 18.03 11.15
N HIS A 461 -23.78 17.16 10.59
CA HIS A 461 -22.47 16.84 11.15
C HIS A 461 -21.44 17.96 10.96
N LEU A 462 -21.48 18.64 9.80
CA LEU A 462 -20.59 19.76 9.49
C LEU A 462 -20.97 21.04 10.25
N GLY A 463 -22.24 21.19 10.60
CA GLY A 463 -22.79 22.43 11.16
C GLY A 463 -23.06 23.51 10.11
N TYR A 464 -22.92 23.18 8.82
CA TYR A 464 -23.24 24.04 7.68
C TYR A 464 -23.59 23.19 6.45
N ARG A 465 -24.31 23.78 5.48
CA ARG A 465 -24.53 23.17 4.16
C ARG A 465 -23.30 23.46 3.31
N ASP A 466 -22.51 22.44 3.03
CA ASP A 466 -21.37 22.55 2.13
C ASP A 466 -21.78 22.41 0.66
N ILE A 467 -21.23 23.29 -0.18
CA ILE A 467 -21.36 23.27 -1.64
C ILE A 467 -19.95 23.24 -2.22
N THR A 468 -19.57 22.12 -2.81
CA THR A 468 -18.24 21.90 -3.34
C THR A 468 -18.26 21.97 -4.86
N ILE A 469 -17.33 22.73 -5.43
CA ILE A 469 -17.09 22.78 -6.87
C ILE A 469 -15.78 22.06 -7.17
N ALA A 470 -15.86 20.96 -7.92
CA ALA A 470 -14.71 20.17 -8.32
C ALA A 470 -14.48 20.28 -9.83
N TRP A 471 -13.22 20.47 -10.22
CA TRP A 471 -12.79 20.76 -11.59
C TRP A 471 -11.66 19.81 -11.95
N ARG A 472 -11.62 19.40 -13.21
CA ARG A 472 -10.50 18.66 -13.80
C ARG A 472 -9.44 19.65 -14.28
N GLY A 473 -8.18 19.46 -13.90
CA GLY A 473 -7.04 20.18 -14.49
C GLY A 473 -6.67 19.69 -15.90
N THR A 474 -5.73 20.37 -16.55
CA THR A 474 -5.21 20.00 -17.87
C THR A 474 -4.37 18.72 -17.79
N LYS A 475 -4.60 17.79 -18.73
CA LYS A 475 -3.70 16.67 -18.99
C LYS A 475 -2.82 17.09 -20.16
N SER A 476 -1.54 17.38 -19.94
CA SER A 476 -0.59 17.57 -21.03
C SER A 476 -0.56 16.27 -21.85
N MET A 477 -1.06 16.32 -23.09
CA MET A 477 -0.77 15.25 -24.03
C MET A 477 0.69 15.45 -24.44
N SER A 478 1.58 14.58 -23.97
CA SER A 478 2.90 14.45 -24.57
C SER A 478 2.70 13.88 -25.96
N GLU A 479 3.05 14.67 -26.99
CA GLU A 479 3.19 14.20 -28.37
C GLU A 479 4.20 13.05 -28.50
#